data_AF-A0A1H7P8E2-F1
#
_entry.id   AF-A0A1H7P8E2-F1
#
_cell.length_a   1.000
_cell.length_b   1.000
_cell.length_c   1.000
_cell.angle_alpha   90.00
_cell.angle_beta   90.00
_cell.angle_gamma   90.00
#
_symmetry.space_group_name_H-M   'P 1'
#
loop_
_entity.id
_entity.type
_entity.pdbx_description
1 polymer ?
#
loop_
_entity_poly.entity_id
_entity_poly.type
_entity_poly.pdbx_seq_one_letter_code
_entity_poly.pdbx_strand_id
1 'polypeptide(L)' 'MRILACKEFIGKVIAVYHRYDDSENKWIVIPCDENGNVPDNIRIPNKDEIYAQIAFQEQFYNGVLVEDKNHGII' A
#
# COMPACT_ATOMS: atom_id res chain seq x y z
N MET A 1 6.81 1.84 -25.30
CA MET A 1 6.11 1.67 -24.00
C MET A 1 4.77 2.37 -24.11
N ARG A 2 3.65 1.64 -23.98
CA ARG A 2 2.30 2.21 -24.10
C ARG A 2 1.73 2.26 -22.69
N ILE A 3 1.56 3.47 -22.15
CA ILE A 3 0.92 3.67 -20.85
C ILE A 3 -0.56 3.87 -21.13
N LEU A 4 -1.40 2.95 -20.65
CA LEU A 4 -2.84 3.09 -20.70
C LEU A 4 -3.29 3.77 -19.41
N ALA A 5 -4.15 4.79 -19.52
CA ALA A 5 -4.75 5.42 -18.36
C ALA A 5 -5.69 4.40 -17.68
N CYS A 6 -5.35 4.00 -16.47
CA CYS A 6 -6.22 3.21 -15.61
C CYS A 6 -7.17 4.16 -14.89
N LYS A 7 -8.48 3.99 -15.06
CA LYS A 7 -9.49 4.79 -14.35
C LYS A 7 -9.68 4.30 -12.93
N GLU A 8 -9.75 2.98 -12.76
CA GLU A 8 -10.07 2.29 -11.51
C GLU A 8 -9.30 0.98 -11.49
N PHE A 9 -8.83 0.58 -10.31
CA PHE A 9 -8.18 -0.73 -10.10
C PHE A 9 -8.64 -1.31 -8.75
N ILE A 10 -8.60 -2.63 -8.65
CA ILE A 10 -8.84 -3.36 -7.40
C ILE A 10 -7.48 -3.64 -6.76
N GLY A 11 -7.35 -3.32 -5.48
CA GLY A 11 -6.11 -3.51 -4.74
C GLY A 11 -6.37 -4.07 -3.36
N LYS A 12 -5.44 -4.90 -2.89
CA LYS A 12 -5.42 -5.43 -1.52
C LYS A 12 -4.56 -4.53 -0.65
N VAL A 13 -5.10 -4.09 0.48
CA VAL A 13 -4.35 -3.33 1.48
C VAL A 13 -3.36 -4.27 2.17
N ILE A 14 -2.09 -3.88 2.22
CA ILE A 14 -1.02 -4.64 2.88
C ILE A 14 -0.46 -3.93 4.10
N ALA A 15 -0.61 -2.61 4.16
CA ALA A 15 -0.21 -1.81 5.31
C ALA A 15 -0.99 -0.51 5.34
N VAL A 16 -1.04 0.10 6.52
CA VAL A 16 -1.59 1.43 6.74
C VAL A 16 -0.52 2.28 7.38
N TYR A 17 -0.23 3.44 6.78
CA TYR A 17 0.61 4.46 7.39
C TYR A 17 -0.28 5.40 8.20
N HIS A 18 -0.14 5.34 9.52
CA HIS A 18 -0.84 6.20 10.45
C HIS A 18 0.02 7.43 10.75
N ARG A 19 -0.44 8.61 10.34
CA ARG A 19 0.22 9.88 10.65
C ARG A 19 -0.16 10.29 12.06
N TYR A 20 0.80 10.82 12.82
CA TYR A 20 0.55 11.30 14.19
C TYR A 20 -0.04 12.71 14.21
N ASP A 21 0.38 13.53 13.24
CA ASP A 21 0.04 14.95 13.15
C ASP A 21 -1.23 15.22 12.34
N ASP A 22 -1.85 14.17 11.77
CA ASP A 22 -3.01 14.27 10.88
C ASP A 22 -3.98 13.10 11.13
N SER A 23 -5.29 13.35 10.97
CA SER A 23 -6.32 12.31 11.13
C SER A 23 -6.45 11.39 9.91
N GLU A 24 -5.69 11.65 8.84
CA GLU A 24 -5.69 10.85 7.61
C GLU A 24 -4.75 9.64 7.67
N ASN A 25 -5.31 8.46 7.41
CA ASN A 25 -4.56 7.21 7.22
C ASN A 25 -4.25 7.00 5.73
N LYS A 26 -3.02 6.61 5.40
CA LYS A 26 -2.67 6.22 4.03
C LYS A 26 -2.65 4.71 3.89
N TRP A 27 -3.43 4.20 2.96
CA TRP A 27 -3.46 2.77 2.65
C TRP A 27 -2.40 2.44 1.61
N ILE A 28 -1.56 1.47 1.94
CA ILE A 28 -0.59 0.88 1.04
C ILE A 28 -1.25 -0.33 0.41
N VAL A 29 -1.47 -0.26 -0.91
CA VAL A 29 -2.21 -1.26 -1.67
C VAL A 29 -1.34 -1.88 -2.75
N ILE A 30 -1.56 -3.16 -3.00
CA ILE A 30 -0.99 -3.89 -4.14
C ILE A 30 -2.11 -4.34 -5.08
N PRO A 31 -1.85 -4.45 -6.40
CA PRO A 31 -2.85 -4.96 -7.34
C PRO A 31 -3.28 -6.38 -6.97
N CYS A 32 -4.57 -6.65 -7.03
CA CYS A 32 -5.15 -7.98 -6.91
C CYS A 32 -6.20 -8.24 -7.99
N ASP A 33 -6.58 -9.49 -8.16
CA ASP A 33 -7.71 -9.86 -9.00
C ASP A 33 -9.06 -9.50 -8.33
N GLU A 34 -10.16 -9.72 -9.05
CA GLU A 34 -11.53 -9.47 -8.55
C GLU A 34 -11.91 -10.29 -7.30
N ASN A 35 -11.19 -11.38 -7.04
CA ASN A 35 -11.39 -12.26 -5.87
C ASN A 35 -10.44 -11.88 -4.72
N GLY A 36 -9.61 -10.85 -4.88
CA GLY A 36 -8.64 -10.41 -3.88
C GLY A 36 -7.35 -11.25 -3.85
N ASN A 37 -7.10 -12.10 -4.83
CA ASN A 37 -5.84 -12.84 -4.92
C ASN A 37 -4.76 -11.95 -5.52
N VAL A 38 -3.57 -12.02 -4.94
CA VAL A 38 -2.39 -11.34 -5.44
C VAL A 38 -1.73 -12.24 -6.47
N PRO A 39 -1.52 -11.78 -7.72
CA PRO A 39 -0.83 -12.58 -8.74
C PRO A 39 0.57 -13.01 -8.30
N ASP A 40 1.00 -14.23 -8.66
CA ASP A 40 2.30 -14.79 -8.24
C ASP A 40 3.53 -13.98 -8.71
N ASN A 41 3.36 -13.11 -9.71
CA ASN A 41 4.39 -12.23 -10.21
C ASN A 41 4.49 -10.88 -9.46
N ILE A 42 3.59 -10.63 -8.50
CA ILE A 42 3.63 -9.45 -7.62
C ILE A 42 4.36 -9.83 -6.34
N ARG A 43 5.49 -9.18 -6.10
CA ARG A 43 6.22 -9.30 -4.84
C ARG A 43 5.66 -8.31 -3.82
N ILE A 44 5.27 -8.80 -2.66
CA ILE A 44 4.87 -7.96 -1.53
C ILE A 44 6.14 -7.33 -0.94
N PRO A 45 6.26 -5.99 -0.92
CA PRO A 45 7.42 -5.32 -0.33
C PRO A 45 7.41 -5.49 1.19
N ASN A 46 8.60 -5.57 1.79
CA ASN A 46 8.73 -5.54 3.24
C ASN A 46 8.56 -4.11 3.79
N LYS A 47 8.53 -3.98 5.11
CA LYS A 47 8.36 -2.68 5.80
C LYS A 47 9.37 -1.61 5.37
N ASP A 48 10.66 -1.94 5.28
CA ASP A 48 11.71 -0.98 4.91
C ASP A 48 11.56 -0.52 3.46
N GLU A 49 11.17 -1.42 2.56
CA GLU A 49 10.89 -1.10 1.16
C GLU A 49 9.64 -0.23 0.99
N ILE A 50 8.61 -0.45 1.82
CA ILE A 50 7.44 0.43 1.86
C ILE A 50 7.86 1.82 2.33
N TYR A 51 8.64 1.91 3.41
CA TYR A 51 9.17 3.19 3.90
C TYR A 51 9.97 3.93 2.84
N ALA A 52 10.86 3.23 2.13
CA ALA A 52 11.65 3.83 1.05
C ALA A 52 10.77 4.39 -0.08
N GLN A 53 9.68 3.69 -0.43
CA GLN A 53 8.74 4.15 -1.46
C GLN A 53 7.90 5.36 -1.03
N ILE A 54 7.46 5.39 0.22
CA ILE A 54 6.65 6.51 0.75
C ILE A 54 7.50 7.68 1.27
N ALA A 55 8.82 7.49 1.45
CA ALA A 55 9.71 8.47 2.06
C ALA A 55 9.59 9.87 1.46
N PHE A 56 9.43 9.97 0.13
CA PHE A 56 9.28 11.27 -0.51
C PHE A 56 7.96 11.97 -0.15
N GLN A 57 6.86 11.25 -0.02
CA GLN A 57 5.56 11.85 0.33
C GLN A 57 5.47 12.14 1.83
N GLU A 58 6.05 11.26 2.65
CA GLU A 58 6.00 11.32 4.10
C GLU A 58 7.15 12.11 4.74
N GLN A 59 8.10 12.66 3.98
CA GLN A 59 9.20 13.47 4.54
C GLN A 59 8.71 14.70 5.34
N PHE A 60 7.48 15.14 5.13
CA PHE A 60 6.86 16.27 5.82
C PHE A 60 5.97 15.86 7.00
N TYR A 61 5.80 14.56 7.24
CA TYR A 61 4.86 14.01 8.22
C TYR A 61 5.51 12.94 9.07
N ASN A 62 5.23 12.93 10.38
CA ASN A 62 5.63 11.83 11.24
C ASN A 62 4.50 10.80 11.34
N GLY A 63 4.87 9.54 11.36
CA GLY A 63 3.90 8.45 11.44
C GLY A 63 4.55 7.09 11.63
N VAL A 64 3.72 6.07 11.62
CA VAL A 64 4.14 4.69 11.75
C VAL A 64 3.42 3.81 10.74
N LEU A 65 4.19 2.93 10.10
CA LEU A 65 3.63 1.87 9.30
C LEU A 65 3.12 0.74 10.20
N VAL A 66 1.82 0.51 10.13
CA VAL A 66 1.11 -0.61 10.73
C VAL A 66 0.85 -1.63 9.62
N GLU A 67 1.50 -2.78 9.73
CA GLU A 67 1.32 -3.87 8.77
C GLU A 67 -0.01 -4.58 9.04
N ASP A 68 -0.74 -4.87 7.97
CA ASP A 68 -1.87 -5.78 8.09
C ASP A 68 -1.31 -7.21 8.20
N LYS A 69 -1.20 -7.70 9.43
CA LYS A 69 -0.73 -9.07 9.69
C LYS A 69 -1.76 -10.13 9.27
N ASN A 70 -2.94 -9.71 8.81
CA ASN A 70 -4.01 -10.57 8.37
C ASN A 70 -4.03 -10.61 6.84
N HIS A 71 -3.22 -11.49 6.27
CA HIS A 71 -3.35 -11.86 4.85
C HIS A 71 -4.75 -12.42 4.47
N GLY A 72 -5.72 -12.48 5.39
CA GLY A 72 -7.13 -12.73 5.11
C GLY A 72 -8.04 -11.60 5.62
N ILE A 73 -8.58 -10.84 4.66
CA ILE A 73 -9.91 -10.22 4.63
C ILE A 73 -10.23 -9.21 5.74
N ILE A 74 -10.31 -7.92 5.37
CA ILE A 74 -11.30 -6.98 5.92
C ILE A 74 -12.60 -7.10 5.12
#